data_AF-A0A7C3M923-F1
#
_entry.id   AF-A0A7C3M923-F1
#
_cell.length_a   1.000
_cell.length_b   1.000
_cell.length_c   1.000
_cell.angle_alpha   90.00
_cell.angle_beta   90.00
_cell.angle_gamma   90.00
#
_symmetry.space_group_name_H-M   'P 1'
#
loop_
_entity.id
_entity.type
_entity.pdbx_description
1 polymer ?
#
loop_
_entity_poly.entity_id
_entity_poly.type
_entity_poly.pdbx_seq_one_letter_code
_entity_poly.pdbx_strand_id
1 'polypeptide(L)'
;MEEKEIFQKIKERYPDLKLPDYSTFRKLFPQHSKFVEESFLVDFLLTISQELKEKFEFLFNRLFPGEDPLFLQEFNFIKEKRKENLRFLSRLRKNLLIAYQALEKFRIQKDENTLIQTLNSLLEFFEKEVCPFFEKFNEELIKGWEKKEEVEEEKNIYYLS
;
A
#
# COMPACT_ATOMS: atom_id res chain seq x y z
N MET A 1 -16.75 11.19 -18.13
CA MET A 1 -16.78 12.67 -18.03
C MET A 1 -17.34 13.11 -16.67
N GLU A 2 -18.29 12.36 -16.09
CA GLU A 2 -18.88 12.63 -14.76
C GLU A 2 -17.92 12.49 -13.55
N GLU A 3 -17.05 11.48 -13.50
CA GLU A 3 -16.20 11.26 -12.30
C GLU A 3 -15.18 12.38 -12.03
N LYS A 4 -14.65 13.03 -13.06
CA LYS A 4 -13.70 14.15 -12.90
C LYS A 4 -14.37 15.36 -12.26
N GLU A 5 -15.61 15.65 -12.64
CA GLU A 5 -16.40 16.74 -12.08
C GLU A 5 -16.77 16.45 -10.62
N ILE A 6 -17.16 15.21 -10.30
CA ILE A 6 -17.44 14.81 -8.91
C ILE A 6 -16.16 14.88 -8.06
N PHE A 7 -15.02 14.46 -8.59
CA PHE A 7 -13.74 14.57 -7.87
C PHE A 7 -13.37 16.02 -7.57
N GLN A 8 -13.68 16.95 -8.49
CA GLN A 8 -13.49 18.37 -8.26
C GLN A 8 -14.40 18.89 -7.14
N LYS A 9 -15.68 18.50 -7.10
CA LYS A 9 -16.60 18.82 -6.00
C LYS A 9 -16.13 18.26 -4.66
N ILE A 10 -15.59 17.03 -4.65
CA ILE A 10 -15.00 16.42 -3.44
C ILE A 10 -13.83 17.28 -2.92
N LYS A 11 -12.96 17.78 -3.79
CA LYS A 11 -11.88 18.70 -3.41
C LYS A 11 -12.39 20.01 -2.84
N GLU A 12 -13.47 20.55 -3.40
CA GLU A 12 -14.11 21.77 -2.91
C GLU A 12 -14.77 21.56 -1.55
N ARG A 13 -15.40 20.40 -1.34
CA ARG A 13 -16.03 20.02 -0.06
C ARG A 13 -15.02 19.73 1.04
N TYR A 14 -13.90 19.10 0.71
CA TYR A 14 -12.83 18.75 1.66
C TYR A 14 -11.50 19.42 1.27
N PRO A 15 -11.39 20.76 1.44
CA PRO A 15 -10.21 21.51 1.00
C PRO A 15 -8.93 21.12 1.77
N ASP A 16 -9.08 20.64 3.01
CA ASP A 16 -7.96 20.19 3.84
C ASP A 16 -7.47 18.77 3.48
N LEU A 17 -8.24 18.03 2.67
CA LEU A 17 -7.82 16.73 2.17
C LEU A 17 -6.86 16.95 0.99
N LYS A 18 -5.61 16.53 1.17
CA LYS A 18 -4.50 16.67 0.21
C LYS A 18 -4.62 15.69 -0.96
N LEU A 19 -5.77 15.67 -1.62
CA LEU A 19 -6.00 14.83 -2.79
C LEU A 19 -5.11 15.30 -3.95
N PRO A 20 -4.38 14.38 -4.60
CA PRO A 20 -3.63 14.70 -5.81
C PRO A 20 -4.60 15.02 -6.97
N ASP A 21 -4.10 15.41 -8.14
CA ASP A 21 -4.96 15.54 -9.33
C ASP A 21 -5.62 14.20 -9.67
N TYR A 22 -6.71 14.24 -10.45
CA TYR A 22 -7.51 13.05 -10.75
C TYR A 22 -6.70 11.94 -11.44
N SER A 23 -5.76 12.30 -12.33
CA SER A 23 -4.96 11.32 -13.04
C SER A 23 -4.02 10.60 -12.09
N THR A 24 -3.35 11.34 -11.23
CA THR A 24 -2.47 10.81 -10.19
C THR A 24 -3.27 9.97 -9.17
N PHE A 25 -4.45 10.44 -8.75
CA PHE A 25 -5.33 9.68 -7.86
C PHE A 25 -5.69 8.31 -8.45
N ARG A 26 -6.09 8.26 -9.74
CA ARG A 26 -6.43 7.00 -10.42
C ARG A 26 -5.23 6.09 -10.63
N LYS A 27 -4.03 6.65 -10.80
CA LYS A 27 -2.79 5.85 -10.85
C LYS A 27 -2.49 5.20 -9.50
N LEU A 28 -2.68 5.93 -8.41
CA LEU A 28 -2.42 5.44 -7.05
C LEU A 28 -3.51 4.49 -6.53
N PHE A 29 -4.77 4.76 -6.85
CA PHE A 29 -5.94 4.02 -6.36
C PHE A 29 -6.86 3.61 -7.51
N PRO A 30 -6.41 2.72 -8.41
CA PRO A 30 -7.19 2.31 -9.58
C PRO A 30 -8.51 1.63 -9.19
N GLN A 31 -8.55 0.94 -8.04
CA GLN A 31 -9.72 0.22 -7.55
C GLN A 31 -10.75 1.10 -6.82
N HIS A 32 -10.48 2.39 -6.61
CA HIS A 32 -11.43 3.28 -5.95
C HIS A 32 -12.66 3.51 -6.85
N SER A 33 -13.77 2.83 -6.57
CA SER A 33 -14.92 2.77 -7.48
C SER A 33 -16.05 3.74 -7.13
N LYS A 34 -16.01 4.42 -5.98
CA LYS A 34 -17.13 5.21 -5.46
C LYS A 34 -16.74 6.67 -5.19
N PHE A 35 -17.13 7.55 -6.11
CA PHE A 35 -17.08 9.00 -5.90
C PHE A 35 -18.46 9.48 -5.44
N VAL A 36 -18.80 9.23 -4.19
CA VAL A 36 -20.02 9.73 -3.55
C VAL A 36 -19.60 10.73 -2.48
N GLU A 37 -20.00 11.99 -2.59
CA GLU A 37 -19.46 13.07 -1.76
C GLU A 37 -19.65 12.85 -0.25
N GLU A 38 -20.79 12.27 0.15
CA GLU A 38 -21.14 12.02 1.56
C GLU A 38 -20.35 10.88 2.19
N SER A 39 -19.99 9.86 1.41
CA SER A 39 -19.26 8.68 1.90
C SER A 39 -17.81 8.65 1.49
N PHE A 40 -17.34 9.62 0.70
CA PHE A 40 -16.02 9.62 0.07
C PHE A 40 -14.89 9.37 1.06
N LEU A 41 -14.87 10.06 2.21
CA LEU A 41 -13.78 9.90 3.18
C LEU A 41 -13.69 8.46 3.71
N VAL A 42 -14.84 7.83 3.97
CA VAL A 42 -14.91 6.45 4.47
C VAL A 42 -14.53 5.47 3.36
N ASP A 43 -15.12 5.63 2.17
CA ASP A 43 -14.83 4.78 1.01
C ASP A 43 -13.36 4.86 0.62
N PHE A 44 -12.77 6.07 0.67
CA PHE A 44 -11.37 6.27 0.38
C PHE A 44 -10.47 5.69 1.46
N LEU A 45 -10.83 5.82 2.74
CA LEU A 45 -10.07 5.18 3.82
C LEU A 45 -10.12 3.65 3.74
N LEU A 46 -11.25 3.07 3.35
CA LEU A 46 -11.36 1.64 3.08
C LEU A 46 -10.46 1.22 1.90
N THR A 47 -10.42 2.04 0.84
CA THR A 47 -9.59 1.78 -0.34
C THR A 47 -8.10 1.78 0.03
N ILE A 48 -7.61 2.83 0.70
CA ILE A 48 -6.20 2.90 1.09
C ILE A 48 -5.83 1.81 2.09
N SER A 49 -6.75 1.41 2.98
CA SER A 49 -6.55 0.29 3.90
C SER A 49 -6.40 -1.04 3.15
N GLN A 50 -7.21 -1.27 2.14
CA GLN A 50 -7.13 -2.48 1.32
C GLN A 50 -5.81 -2.54 0.56
N GLU A 51 -5.40 -1.45 -0.08
CA GLU A 51 -4.10 -1.37 -0.78
C GLU A 51 -2.94 -1.63 0.19
N LEU A 52 -2.93 -1.01 1.37
CA LEU A 52 -1.90 -1.23 2.40
C LEU A 52 -1.87 -2.69 2.87
N LYS A 53 -3.04 -3.33 3.03
CA LYS A 53 -3.16 -4.74 3.42
C LYS A 53 -2.56 -5.65 2.35
N GLU A 54 -2.91 -5.45 1.08
CA GLU A 54 -2.38 -6.27 -0.02
C GLU A 54 -0.86 -6.14 -0.13
N LYS A 55 -0.31 -4.93 0.01
CA LYS A 55 1.13 -4.70 0.05
C LYS A 55 1.80 -5.37 1.25
N PHE A 56 1.17 -5.33 2.43
CA PHE A 56 1.64 -6.01 3.62
C PHE A 56 1.69 -7.53 3.41
N GLU A 57 0.59 -8.14 2.94
CA GLU A 57 0.49 -9.58 2.71
C GLU A 57 1.51 -10.04 1.65
N PHE A 58 1.65 -9.29 0.57
CA PHE A 58 2.65 -9.59 -0.47
C PHE A 58 4.07 -9.60 0.11
N LEU A 59 4.46 -8.56 0.85
CA LEU A 59 5.80 -8.47 1.43
C LEU A 59 6.01 -9.52 2.51
N PHE A 60 5.00 -9.78 3.35
CA PHE A 60 5.04 -10.80 4.38
C PHE A 60 5.27 -12.19 3.78
N ASN A 61 4.46 -12.61 2.80
CA ASN A 61 4.56 -13.92 2.17
C ASN A 61 5.92 -14.14 1.48
N ARG A 62 6.57 -13.07 1.01
CA ARG A 62 7.92 -13.12 0.45
C ARG A 62 9.01 -13.26 1.51
N LEU A 63 8.83 -12.63 2.67
CA LEU A 63 9.77 -12.72 3.78
C LEU A 63 9.61 -14.04 4.55
N PHE A 64 8.39 -14.55 4.64
CA PHE A 64 8.00 -15.70 5.46
C PHE A 64 7.10 -16.67 4.65
N PRO A 65 7.64 -17.36 3.64
CA PRO A 65 6.84 -18.25 2.80
C PRO A 65 6.27 -19.42 3.63
N GLY A 66 4.95 -19.62 3.56
CA GLY A 66 4.25 -20.70 4.26
C GLY A 66 3.79 -20.36 5.68
N GLU A 67 4.14 -19.17 6.19
CA GLU A 67 3.63 -18.65 7.46
C GLU A 67 2.31 -17.91 7.25
N ASP A 68 1.42 -17.95 8.23
CA ASP A 68 0.19 -17.16 8.21
C ASP A 68 0.46 -15.74 8.75
N PRO A 69 0.11 -14.67 8.00
CA PRO A 69 0.30 -13.27 8.41
C PRO A 69 -0.33 -12.92 9.78
N LEU A 70 -1.34 -13.67 10.22
CA LEU A 70 -2.03 -13.49 11.50
C LEU A 70 -1.19 -13.95 12.70
N PHE A 71 -0.14 -14.76 12.51
CA PHE A 71 0.71 -15.32 13.57
C PHE A 71 1.96 -14.47 13.89
N LEU A 72 2.02 -13.21 13.45
CA LEU A 72 3.05 -12.24 13.88
C LEU A 72 2.79 -11.68 15.29
N GLN A 73 2.57 -12.56 16.27
CA GLN A 73 2.82 -12.28 17.67
C GLN A 73 4.05 -13.09 18.07
N GLU A 74 5.11 -12.37 18.43
CA GLU A 74 6.43 -12.84 18.88
C GLU A 74 7.38 -13.39 17.80
N PHE A 75 8.21 -12.54 17.19
CA PHE A 75 9.49 -13.04 16.65
C PHE A 75 10.63 -12.01 16.75
N ASN A 76 11.48 -12.24 17.75
CA ASN A 76 12.79 -11.61 17.98
C ASN A 76 13.88 -12.19 17.06
N PHE A 77 13.57 -12.55 15.81
CA PHE A 77 14.49 -13.36 15.01
C PHE A 77 14.51 -12.96 13.55
N ILE A 78 15.03 -11.78 13.20
CA ILE A 78 15.59 -11.62 11.84
C ILE A 78 16.94 -10.93 11.85
N LYS A 79 17.93 -11.78 11.57
CA LYS A 79 19.30 -11.48 11.18
C LYS A 79 19.37 -10.37 10.13
N GLU A 80 20.38 -9.54 10.35
CA GLU A 80 20.86 -8.33 9.69
C GLU A 80 20.64 -8.06 8.19
N LYS A 81 20.32 -9.03 7.34
CA LYS A 81 20.14 -8.79 5.88
C LYS A 81 18.71 -8.46 5.45
N ARG A 82 17.72 -8.47 6.35
CA ARG A 82 16.31 -8.09 6.04
C ARG A 82 15.78 -6.95 6.92
N LYS A 83 16.66 -6.24 7.63
CA LYS A 83 16.28 -5.19 8.59
C LYS A 83 15.41 -4.09 7.95
N GLU A 84 15.72 -3.68 6.72
CA GLU A 84 14.97 -2.63 6.02
C GLU A 84 13.56 -3.08 5.63
N ASN A 85 13.44 -4.24 4.96
CA ASN A 85 12.13 -4.79 4.56
C ASN A 85 11.23 -5.08 5.77
N LEU A 86 11.81 -5.46 6.91
CA LEU A 86 11.05 -5.69 8.14
C LEU A 86 10.63 -4.40 8.84
N ARG A 87 11.50 -3.39 8.86
CA ARG A 87 11.12 -2.05 9.32
C ARG A 87 9.97 -1.52 8.48
N PHE A 88 10.07 -1.67 7.16
CA PHE A 88 9.03 -1.27 6.23
C PHE A 88 7.73 -2.07 6.43
N LEU A 89 7.80 -3.39 6.56
CA LEU A 89 6.67 -4.26 6.90
C LEU A 89 5.99 -3.84 8.21
N SER A 90 6.77 -3.52 9.25
CA SER A 90 6.24 -3.02 10.53
C SER A 90 5.53 -1.67 10.37
N ARG A 91 6.04 -0.78 9.49
CA ARG A 91 5.40 0.51 9.20
C ARG A 91 4.12 0.34 8.40
N LEU A 92 4.06 -0.58 7.43
CA LEU A 92 2.82 -0.95 6.74
C LEU A 92 1.75 -1.39 7.75
N ARG A 93 2.11 -2.34 8.63
CA ARG A 93 1.19 -2.81 9.69
C ARG A 93 0.72 -1.68 10.59
N LYS A 94 1.63 -0.80 11.03
CA LYS A 94 1.28 0.37 11.86
C LYS A 94 0.27 1.28 11.17
N ASN A 95 0.51 1.64 9.90
CA ASN A 95 -0.39 2.52 9.15
C ASN A 95 -1.74 1.86 8.85
N LEU A 96 -1.76 0.54 8.60
CA LEU A 96 -3.00 -0.21 8.45
C LEU A 96 -3.84 -0.18 9.75
N LEU A 97 -3.20 -0.35 10.91
CA LEU A 97 -3.87 -0.24 12.21
C LEU A 97 -4.40 1.17 12.46
N ILE A 98 -3.65 2.21 12.10
CA ILE A 98 -4.10 3.61 12.20
C ILE A 98 -5.36 3.82 11.35
N ALA A 99 -5.40 3.27 10.13
CA ALA A 99 -6.56 3.38 9.26
C ALA A 99 -7.82 2.72 9.87
N TYR A 100 -7.69 1.52 10.43
CA TYR A 100 -8.80 0.84 11.12
C TYR A 100 -9.26 1.58 12.37
N GLN A 101 -8.33 2.11 13.17
CA GLN A 101 -8.66 2.92 14.34
C GLN A 101 -9.39 4.21 13.95
N ALA A 102 -9.03 4.84 12.83
CA ALA A 102 -9.75 6.03 12.35
C ALA A 102 -11.17 5.70 11.88
N LEU A 103 -11.37 4.57 11.19
CA LEU A 103 -12.72 4.08 10.84
C LEU A 103 -13.58 3.83 12.08
N GLU A 104 -13.01 3.18 13.10
CA GLU A 104 -13.72 2.91 14.35
C GLU A 104 -14.08 4.19 15.10
N LYS A 105 -13.13 5.13 15.24
CA LYS A 105 -13.38 6.44 15.85
C LYS A 105 -14.46 7.22 15.10
N PHE A 106 -14.40 7.25 13.76
CA PHE A 106 -15.42 7.92 12.96
C PHE A 106 -16.80 7.26 13.12
N ARG A 107 -16.87 5.92 13.21
CA ARG A 107 -18.13 5.20 13.45
C ARG A 107 -18.80 5.64 14.76
N ILE A 108 -18.02 5.86 15.82
CA ILE A 108 -18.52 6.23 17.15
C ILE A 108 -18.78 7.73 17.28
N GLN A 109 -17.81 8.56 16.87
CA GLN A 109 -17.76 10.00 17.18
C GLN A 109 -18.09 10.90 15.99
N LYS A 110 -18.15 10.36 14.77
CA LYS A 110 -18.40 11.10 13.53
C LYS A 110 -17.42 12.27 13.30
N ASP A 111 -16.19 12.14 13.81
CA ASP A 111 -15.15 13.17 13.67
C ASP A 111 -14.47 13.10 12.30
N GLU A 112 -14.95 13.92 11.36
CA GLU A 112 -14.40 14.05 10.01
C GLU A 112 -12.98 14.64 10.01
N ASN A 113 -12.62 15.50 10.97
CA ASN A 113 -11.31 16.14 11.00
C ASN A 113 -10.20 15.11 11.28
N THR A 114 -10.43 14.22 12.25
CA THR A 114 -9.50 13.11 12.52
C THR A 114 -9.39 12.18 11.30
N LEU A 115 -10.49 11.97 10.57
CA LEU A 115 -10.51 11.14 9.37
C LEU A 115 -9.68 11.77 8.23
N ILE A 116 -9.83 13.08 7.99
CA ILE A 116 -9.06 13.85 7.00
C ILE A 116 -7.57 13.86 7.36
N GLN A 117 -7.22 14.12 8.62
CA GLN A 117 -5.82 14.09 9.07
C GLN A 117 -5.19 12.71 8.87
N THR A 118 -5.93 11.65 9.19
CA THR A 118 -5.48 10.27 8.97
C THR A 118 -5.28 9.99 7.49
N LEU A 119 -6.25 10.33 6.64
CA LEU A 119 -6.17 10.16 5.19
C LEU A 119 -4.97 10.91 4.61
N ASN A 120 -4.72 12.14 5.03
CA ASN A 120 -3.55 12.92 4.60
C ASN A 120 -2.24 12.23 4.96
N SER A 121 -2.12 11.72 6.20
CA SER A 121 -0.93 10.97 6.62
C SER A 121 -0.75 9.67 5.85
N LEU A 122 -1.85 8.96 5.56
CA LEU A 122 -1.81 7.71 4.82
C LEU A 122 -1.49 7.94 3.34
N LEU A 123 -2.07 8.97 2.71
CA LEU A 123 -1.73 9.42 1.36
C LEU A 123 -0.24 9.73 1.24
N GLU A 124 0.29 10.54 2.15
CA GLU A 124 1.71 10.90 2.15
C GLU A 124 2.60 9.68 2.33
N PHE A 125 2.26 8.78 3.25
CA PHE A 125 2.98 7.52 3.43
C PHE A 125 2.92 6.63 2.17
N PHE A 126 1.76 6.53 1.55
CA PHE A 126 1.57 5.71 0.35
C PHE A 126 2.40 6.23 -0.82
N GLU A 127 2.32 7.54 -1.08
CA GLU A 127 3.02 8.18 -2.19
C GLU A 127 4.54 8.23 -1.99
N LYS A 128 5.01 8.62 -0.79
CA LYS A 128 6.44 8.85 -0.55
C LYS A 128 7.21 7.60 -0.17
N GLU A 129 6.53 6.57 0.33
CA GLU A 129 7.21 5.38 0.84
C GLU A 129 6.70 4.08 0.22
N VAL A 130 5.39 3.87 0.13
CA VAL A 130 4.85 2.60 -0.36
C VAL A 130 5.12 2.43 -1.85
N CYS A 131 4.70 3.37 -2.69
CA CYS A 131 4.95 3.28 -4.13
C CYS A 131 6.45 3.14 -4.45
N PRO A 132 7.35 4.03 -3.97
CA PRO A 132 8.78 3.93 -4.30
C PRO A 132 9.43 2.63 -3.80
N PHE A 133 9.06 2.16 -2.61
CA PHE A 133 9.58 0.90 -2.09
C PHE A 133 9.20 -0.27 -2.99
N PHE A 134 7.93 -0.38 -3.39
CA PHE A 134 7.48 -1.50 -4.22
C PHE A 134 7.91 -1.40 -5.68
N GLU A 135 8.07 -0.19 -6.23
CA GLU A 135 8.69 0.00 -7.54
C GLU A 135 10.11 -0.56 -7.54
N LYS A 136 10.95 -0.13 -6.58
CA LYS A 136 12.32 -0.63 -6.43
C LYS A 136 12.37 -2.14 -6.15
N PHE A 137 11.51 -2.63 -5.26
CA PHE A 137 11.45 -4.04 -4.91
C PHE A 137 11.05 -4.91 -6.10
N ASN A 138 10.09 -4.46 -6.92
CA ASN A 138 9.69 -5.17 -8.13
C ASN A 138 10.79 -5.17 -9.20
N GLU A 139 11.51 -4.06 -9.39
CA GLU A 139 12.68 -4.03 -10.28
C GLU A 139 13.76 -5.01 -9.84
N GLU A 140 14.05 -5.08 -8.53
CA GLU A 140 15.00 -6.03 -7.97
C GLU A 140 14.55 -7.48 -8.18
N LEU A 141 13.25 -7.75 -8.07
CA LEU A 141 12.68 -9.06 -8.36
C LEU A 141 12.84 -9.43 -9.84
N ILE A 142 12.45 -8.54 -10.76
CA ILE A 142 12.55 -8.79 -12.22
C ILE A 142 14.00 -9.09 -12.61
N LYS A 143 14.96 -8.23 -12.18
CA LYS A 143 16.40 -8.45 -12.41
C LYS A 143 16.90 -9.76 -11.81
N GLY A 144 16.33 -10.17 -10.66
CA GLY A 144 16.65 -11.44 -10.02
C GLY A 144 16.10 -12.66 -10.77
N TRP A 145 15.04 -12.50 -11.56
CA TRP A 145 14.49 -13.55 -12.43
C TRP A 145 15.25 -13.65 -13.74
N GLU A 146 15.52 -12.53 -14.40
CA GLU A 146 16.33 -12.47 -15.63
C GLU A 146 17.70 -13.16 -15.45
N LYS A 147 18.38 -12.87 -14.34
CA LYS A 147 19.65 -13.54 -13.99
C LYS A 147 19.54 -15.04 -13.74
N LYS A 148 18.37 -15.55 -13.35
CA LYS A 148 18.18 -17.00 -13.17
C LYS A 148 17.98 -17.68 -14.52
N GLU A 149 17.23 -17.06 -15.43
CA GLU A 149 17.01 -17.56 -16.78
C GLU A 149 18.33 -17.61 -17.56
N GLU A 150 19.16 -16.56 -17.51
CA GLU A 150 20.49 -16.53 -18.14
C GLU A 150 21.40 -17.68 -17.64
N VAL A 151 21.39 -17.95 -16.33
CA VAL A 151 22.21 -19.02 -15.71
C VAL A 151 21.69 -20.43 -16.04
N GLU A 152 20.38 -20.59 -16.25
CA GLU A 152 19.79 -21.86 -16.69
C GLU A 152 20.04 -22.12 -18.18
N GLU A 153 20.01 -21.08 -19.02
CA GLU A 153 20.39 -21.17 -20.44
C GLU A 153 21.87 -21.54 -20.61
N GLU A 154 22.79 -20.88 -19.90
CA GLU A 154 24.23 -21.20 -19.96
C GLU A 154 24.53 -22.63 -19.50
N LYS A 155 23.84 -23.12 -18.45
CA LYS A 155 23.99 -24.50 -18.00
C LYS A 155 23.49 -25.50 -19.04
N ASN A 156 22.35 -25.24 -19.69
CA ASN A 156 21.84 -26.12 -20.74
C ASN A 156 22.76 -26.20 -21.97
N ILE A 157 23.46 -25.11 -22.33
CA ILE A 157 24.46 -25.14 -23.40
C ILE A 157 25.64 -26.06 -23.05
N TYR A 158 26.08 -26.05 -21.78
CA TYR A 158 27.17 -26.91 -21.29
C TYR A 158 26.85 -28.40 -21.23
N TYR A 159 25.57 -28.79 -21.14
CA TYR A 159 25.17 -30.21 -21.14
C TYR A 159 24.84 -30.75 -22.55
N LEU A 160 24.80 -29.87 -23.57
CA LEU A 160 24.57 -30.22 -24.97
C LEU A 160 25.85 -30.17 -25.83
N SER A 161 27.00 -29.88 -25.21
CA SER A 161 28.35 -29.94 -25.79
C SER A 161 29.17 -31.11 -25.25
#